data_AF-A0A7C5VC65-F1
#
_entry.id   AF-A0A7C5VC65-F1
#
_cell.length_a   1.000
_cell.length_b   1.000
_cell.length_c   1.000
_cell.angle_alpha   90.00
_cell.angle_beta   90.00
_cell.angle_gamma   90.00
#
_symmetry.space_group_name_H-M   'P 1'
#
loop_
_entity.id
_entity.type
_entity.pdbx_description
1 polymer ?
#
loop_
_entity_poly.entity_id
_entity_poly.type
_entity_poly.pdbx_seq_one_letter_code
_entity_poly.pdbx_strand_id
1 'polypeptide(L)'
;MKRFAFLILTAGGLLASAVSPVRGQTGQLFAIGGGKRPPAVMQAFIREAAKAGQGRILVLPMASSEPGEVGRRQAGEIRALASDMGLQITVDVLNLSRREALDTASCRWLRDAAGIFISGGSQSR
;
A
#
# COMPACT_ATOMS: atom_id res chain seq x y z
N MET A 1 59.04 -42.20 21.57
CA MET A 1 58.72 -40.75 21.57
C MET A 1 57.40 -40.55 20.83
N LYS A 2 56.49 -39.81 21.47
CA LYS A 2 55.06 -39.60 21.18
C LYS A 2 54.78 -39.10 19.76
N ARG A 3 53.75 -39.64 19.08
CA ARG A 3 52.79 -38.89 18.24
C ARG A 3 51.42 -39.60 18.22
N PHE A 4 50.51 -39.14 19.08
CA PHE A 4 49.09 -39.46 19.03
C PHE A 4 48.45 -38.62 17.91
N ALA A 5 47.80 -39.26 16.94
CA ALA A 5 46.97 -38.56 15.95
C ALA A 5 45.51 -38.58 16.44
N PHE A 6 45.00 -37.42 16.85
CA PHE A 6 43.59 -37.21 17.16
C PHE A 6 42.88 -36.83 15.86
N LEU A 7 42.04 -37.72 15.33
CA LEU A 7 41.14 -37.43 14.23
C LEU A 7 39.89 -36.76 14.83
N ILE A 8 39.80 -35.43 14.74
CA ILE A 8 38.60 -34.69 15.13
C ILE A 8 37.62 -34.73 13.96
N LEU A 9 36.58 -35.55 14.11
CA LEU A 9 35.43 -35.60 13.20
C LEU A 9 34.43 -34.49 13.59
N THR A 10 34.58 -33.28 13.06
CA THR A 10 33.57 -32.23 13.23
C THR A 10 32.42 -32.47 12.23
N ALA A 11 31.38 -33.16 12.69
CA ALA A 11 30.06 -33.15 12.06
C ALA A 11 29.39 -31.79 12.33
N GLY A 12 29.81 -30.77 11.58
CA GLY A 12 29.16 -29.46 11.57
C GLY A 12 27.90 -29.53 10.70
N GLY A 13 26.78 -29.94 11.28
CA GLY A 13 25.48 -29.81 10.63
C GLY A 13 25.16 -28.33 10.42
N LEU A 14 25.25 -27.86 9.17
CA LEU A 14 24.63 -26.59 8.78
C LEU A 14 23.12 -26.78 8.87
N LEU A 15 22.53 -26.37 10.00
CA LEU A 15 21.12 -26.03 10.05
C LEU A 15 20.95 -24.75 9.23
N ALA A 16 20.75 -24.91 7.93
CA ALA A 16 20.25 -23.85 7.08
C ALA A 16 18.83 -23.53 7.57
N SER A 17 18.69 -22.44 8.33
CA SER A 17 17.37 -21.88 8.64
C SER A 17 16.68 -21.57 7.32
N ALA A 18 15.72 -22.41 6.94
CA ALA A 18 14.82 -22.12 5.84
C ALA A 18 14.01 -20.88 6.23
N VAL A 19 14.40 -19.72 5.71
CA VAL A 19 13.55 -18.53 5.75
C VAL A 19 12.36 -18.85 4.84
N SER A 20 11.25 -19.27 5.44
CA SER A 20 9.99 -19.39 4.71
C SER A 20 9.66 -18.02 4.12
N PRO A 21 9.49 -17.88 2.79
CA PRO A 21 9.00 -16.63 2.24
C PRO A 21 7.65 -16.34 2.90
N VAL A 22 7.48 -15.13 3.43
CA VAL A 22 6.19 -14.65 3.93
C VAL A 22 5.21 -14.74 2.75
N ARG A 23 4.41 -15.81 2.69
CA ARG A 23 3.25 -15.89 1.82
C ARG A 23 2.10 -15.14 2.49
N GLY A 24 2.31 -13.85 2.75
CA GLY A 24 1.24 -12.92 3.09
C GLY A 24 0.70 -12.34 1.79
N GLN A 25 -0.63 -12.20 1.67
CA GLN A 25 -1.23 -11.54 0.51
C GLN A 25 -0.52 -10.20 0.25
N THR A 26 0.24 -10.14 -0.84
CA THR A 26 0.89 -8.89 -1.25
C THR A 26 -0.16 -8.05 -1.96
N GLY A 27 -0.53 -6.90 -1.38
CA GLY A 27 -1.31 -5.90 -2.10
C GLY A 27 -0.62 -5.50 -3.42
N GLN A 28 -1.40 -5.03 -4.40
CA GLN A 28 -0.85 -4.56 -5.67
C GLN A 28 -0.42 -3.10 -5.56
N LEU A 29 0.75 -2.77 -6.12
CA LEU A 29 1.27 -1.41 -6.19
C LEU A 29 1.14 -0.86 -7.61
N PHE A 30 0.47 0.29 -7.73
CA PHE A 30 0.33 1.03 -8.97
C PHE A 30 1.20 2.30 -8.90
N ALA A 31 2.36 2.30 -9.56
CA ALA A 31 3.22 3.48 -9.66
C ALA A 31 2.80 4.36 -10.85
N ILE A 32 2.37 5.60 -10.57
CA ILE A 32 1.83 6.52 -11.57
C ILE A 32 2.77 7.72 -11.68
N GLY A 33 3.47 7.85 -12.82
CA GLY A 33 4.52 8.85 -13.06
C GLY A 33 4.09 10.32 -13.13
N GLY A 34 2.85 10.66 -12.75
CA GLY A 34 2.30 12.01 -12.82
C GLY A 34 1.70 12.39 -14.18
N GLY A 35 1.20 13.63 -14.28
CA GLY A 35 0.54 14.13 -15.48
C GLY A 35 -0.85 13.54 -15.74
N LYS A 36 -1.24 13.46 -17.02
CA LYS A 36 -2.53 12.89 -17.41
C LYS A 36 -2.51 11.38 -17.20
N ARG A 37 -3.33 10.90 -16.26
CA ARG A 37 -3.48 9.48 -15.97
C ARG A 37 -4.40 8.83 -17.01
N PRO A 38 -3.95 7.80 -17.75
CA PRO A 38 -4.85 7.03 -18.60
C PRO A 38 -5.97 6.41 -17.75
N PRO A 39 -7.25 6.49 -18.18
CA PRO A 39 -8.37 5.92 -17.42
C PRO A 39 -8.16 4.45 -17.06
N ALA A 40 -7.56 3.67 -17.98
CA ALA A 40 -7.30 2.24 -17.79
C ALA A 40 -6.48 1.92 -16.52
N VAL A 41 -5.52 2.78 -16.15
CA VAL A 41 -4.70 2.60 -14.94
C VAL A 41 -5.56 2.79 -13.68
N MET A 42 -6.38 3.84 -13.65
CA MET A 42 -7.28 4.10 -12.53
C MET A 42 -8.35 3.01 -12.41
N GLN A 43 -8.92 2.57 -13.53
CA GLN A 43 -9.89 1.47 -13.56
C GLN A 43 -9.28 0.16 -13.06
N ALA A 44 -8.01 -0.14 -13.38
CA ALA A 44 -7.31 -1.31 -12.86
C ALA A 44 -7.15 -1.22 -11.33
N PHE A 45 -6.69 -0.09 -10.81
CA PHE A 45 -6.60 0.16 -9.37
C PHE A 45 -7.96 -0.02 -8.66
N ILE A 46 -9.03 0.56 -9.21
CA ILE A 46 -10.39 0.46 -8.65
C ILE A 46 -10.89 -0.99 -8.66
N ARG A 47 -10.66 -1.74 -9.75
CA ARG A 47 -11.01 -3.18 -9.82
C ARG A 47 -10.31 -3.98 -8.74
N GLU A 48 -9.03 -3.74 -8.50
CA GLU A 48 -8.30 -4.46 -7.47
C GLU A 48 -8.84 -4.13 -6.08
N ALA A 49 -9.09 -2.85 -5.78
CA ALA A 49 -9.70 -2.47 -4.50
C ALA A 49 -11.10 -3.09 -4.32
N ALA A 50 -11.91 -3.12 -5.37
CA ALA A 50 -13.26 -3.69 -5.32
C ALA A 50 -13.28 -5.22 -5.05
N LYS A 51 -12.18 -5.95 -5.25
CA LYS A 51 -12.11 -7.38 -4.90
C LYS A 51 -12.09 -7.63 -3.39
N ALA A 52 -11.64 -6.66 -2.59
CA ALA A 52 -11.49 -6.78 -1.15
C ALA A 52 -12.77 -6.40 -0.39
N GLY A 53 -13.88 -7.12 -0.65
CA GLY A 53 -15.15 -6.90 0.04
C GLY A 53 -15.83 -5.59 -0.34
N GLN A 54 -16.12 -4.71 0.63
CA GLN A 54 -16.81 -3.43 0.40
C GLN A 54 -15.94 -2.38 -0.34
N GLY A 55 -14.69 -2.69 -0.68
CA GLY A 55 -13.88 -1.91 -1.61
C GLY A 55 -13.56 -0.48 -1.15
N ARG A 56 -13.34 -0.26 0.15
CA ARG A 56 -13.04 1.06 0.72
C ARG A 56 -11.70 1.62 0.23
N ILE A 57 -11.75 2.69 -0.57
CA ILE A 57 -10.57 3.41 -1.06
C ILE A 57 -10.34 4.67 -0.22
N LEU A 58 -9.11 4.89 0.21
CA LEU A 58 -8.67 6.13 0.86
C LEU A 58 -7.88 7.00 -0.11
N VAL A 59 -8.22 8.28 -0.18
CA VAL A 59 -7.42 9.30 -0.88
C VAL A 59 -6.58 10.06 0.13
N LEU A 60 -5.26 10.09 -0.08
CA LEU A 60 -4.27 10.78 0.75
C LEU A 60 -3.71 11.99 -0.03
N PRO A 61 -4.28 13.19 0.13
CA PRO A 61 -3.92 14.34 -0.70
C PRO A 61 -2.80 15.20 -0.15
N MET A 62 -2.16 14.80 0.95
CA MET A 62 -1.25 15.64 1.73
C MET A 62 -0.05 16.17 0.96
N ALA A 63 0.39 15.53 -0.14
CA ALA A 63 1.48 16.03 -0.97
C ALA A 63 1.14 17.36 -1.69
N SER A 64 -0.15 17.59 -1.96
CA SER A 64 -0.64 18.78 -2.66
C SER A 64 -0.49 20.05 -1.82
N SER A 65 -0.33 21.20 -2.48
CA SER A 65 -0.50 22.51 -1.84
C SER A 65 -1.96 22.80 -1.47
N GLU A 66 -2.90 22.12 -2.12
CA GLU A 66 -4.34 22.27 -1.94
C GLU A 66 -4.98 20.91 -1.64
N PRO A 67 -4.68 20.29 -0.49
CA PRO A 67 -5.06 18.91 -0.19
C PRO A 67 -6.58 18.73 -0.14
N GLY A 68 -7.32 19.73 0.34
CA GLY A 68 -8.78 19.67 0.42
C GLY A 68 -9.46 19.59 -0.95
N GLU A 69 -9.04 20.42 -1.90
CA GLU A 69 -9.58 20.41 -3.27
C GLU A 69 -9.16 19.15 -4.02
N VAL A 70 -7.86 18.83 -4.02
CA VAL A 70 -7.33 17.64 -4.72
C VAL A 70 -7.99 16.37 -4.20
N GLY A 71 -8.14 16.24 -2.88
CA GLY A 71 -8.81 15.10 -2.27
C GLY A 71 -10.26 14.96 -2.72
N ARG A 72 -11.06 16.04 -2.67
CA ARG A 72 -12.47 16.01 -3.12
C ARG A 72 -12.59 15.66 -4.60
N ARG A 73 -11.78 16.29 -5.46
CA ARG A 73 -11.80 16.05 -6.90
C ARG A 73 -11.47 14.60 -7.22
N GLN A 74 -10.38 14.07 -6.66
CA GLN A 74 -9.96 12.69 -6.94
C GLN A 74 -10.92 11.66 -6.36
N ALA A 75 -11.50 11.92 -5.19
CA ALA A 75 -12.56 11.06 -4.66
C ALA A 75 -13.78 11.04 -5.60
N GLY A 76 -14.15 12.20 -6.18
CA GLY A 76 -15.20 12.29 -7.21
C GLY A 76 -14.85 11.48 -8.47
N GLU A 77 -13.65 11.66 -9.02
CA GLU A 77 -13.16 10.91 -10.19
C GLU A 77 -13.19 9.39 -9.97
N ILE A 78 -12.76 8.92 -8.79
CA ILE A 78 -12.76 7.49 -8.43
C ILE A 78 -14.19 6.96 -8.33
N ARG A 79 -15.10 7.69 -7.68
CA ARG A 79 -16.52 7.29 -7.57
C ARG A 79 -17.19 7.22 -8.94
N ALA A 80 -16.94 8.21 -9.80
CA ALA A 80 -17.49 8.24 -11.16
C ALA A 80 -17.01 7.03 -11.97
N LEU A 81 -15.70 6.78 -12.00
CA LEU A 81 -15.14 5.62 -12.70
C LEU A 81 -15.66 4.29 -12.15
N ALA A 82 -15.80 4.15 -10.84
CA ALA A 82 -16.36 2.94 -10.25
C ALA A 82 -17.83 2.73 -10.65
N SER A 83 -18.63 3.81 -10.64
CA SER A 83 -20.03 3.80 -11.10
C SER A 83 -20.13 3.40 -12.57
N ASP A 84 -19.29 3.96 -13.44
CA ASP A 84 -19.25 3.62 -14.87
C ASP A 84 -18.90 2.13 -15.11
N MET A 85 -18.20 1.51 -14.17
CA MET A 85 -17.80 0.10 -14.20
C MET A 85 -18.79 -0.83 -13.47
N GLY A 86 -19.86 -0.29 -12.87
CA GLY A 86 -20.81 -1.05 -12.06
C GLY A 86 -20.24 -1.61 -10.76
N LEU A 87 -19.17 -1.00 -10.22
CA LEU A 87 -18.50 -1.43 -8.99
C LEU A 87 -19.01 -0.64 -7.79
N GLN A 88 -19.37 -1.35 -6.72
CA GLN A 88 -19.73 -0.74 -5.44
C GLN A 88 -18.49 -0.59 -4.57
N ILE A 89 -18.11 0.66 -4.29
CA ILE A 89 -16.99 1.03 -3.43
C ILE A 89 -17.38 2.20 -2.52
N THR A 90 -16.65 2.38 -1.44
CA THR A 90 -16.65 3.63 -0.67
C THR A 90 -15.34 4.38 -0.89
N VAL A 91 -15.39 5.71 -0.85
CA VAL A 91 -14.20 6.55 -1.02
C VAL A 91 -14.18 7.62 0.06
N ASP A 92 -13.13 7.63 0.88
CA ASP A 92 -12.91 8.65 1.90
C ASP A 92 -11.66 9.47 1.58
N VAL A 93 -11.66 10.73 1.99
CA VAL A 93 -10.46 11.60 1.91
C VAL A 93 -9.88 11.71 3.31
N LEU A 94 -8.63 11.30 3.46
CA LEU A 94 -7.91 11.39 4.73
C LEU A 94 -6.77 12.40 4.57
N ASN A 95 -6.99 13.61 5.09
CA ASN A 95 -6.01 14.70 5.10
C ASN A 95 -5.52 14.91 6.54
N LEU A 96 -4.32 14.41 6.83
CA LEU A 96 -3.75 14.45 8.19
C LEU A 96 -2.66 15.51 8.29
N SER A 97 -2.64 16.22 9.41
CA SER A 97 -1.46 16.93 9.87
C SER A 97 -0.35 15.96 10.27
N ARG A 98 0.91 16.44 10.32
CA ARG A 98 2.05 15.65 10.81
C ARG A 98 1.79 15.06 12.20
N ARG A 99 1.18 15.85 13.09
CA ARG A 99 0.86 15.41 14.46
C ARG A 99 -0.11 14.23 14.45
N GLU A 100 -1.16 14.31 13.64
CA GLU A 100 -2.15 13.23 13.52
C GLU A 100 -1.57 12.00 12.83
N ALA A 101 -0.70 12.17 11.83
CA ALA A 101 -0.03 11.06 11.15
C ALA A 101 0.94 10.30 12.07
N LEU A 102 1.53 10.96 13.06
CA LEU A 102 2.41 10.35 14.07
C LEU A 102 1.64 9.72 15.25
N ASP A 103 0.34 9.99 15.38
CA ASP A 103 -0.50 9.35 16.37
C ASP A 103 -0.87 7.94 15.92
N THR A 104 -0.46 6.93 16.69
CA THR A 104 -0.79 5.51 16.43
C THR A 104 -2.28 5.24 16.36
N ALA A 105 -3.12 6.07 17.01
CA ALA A 105 -4.56 5.94 16.91
C ALA A 105 -5.04 6.15 15.46
N SER A 106 -4.33 6.95 14.65
CA SER A 106 -4.67 7.21 13.24
C SER A 106 -4.50 5.99 12.34
N CYS A 107 -3.71 4.98 12.74
CA CYS A 107 -3.58 3.72 12.01
C CYS A 107 -4.93 3.00 11.85
N ARG A 108 -5.91 3.25 12.74
CA ARG A 108 -7.26 2.67 12.63
C ARG A 108 -7.93 3.01 11.30
N TRP A 109 -7.64 4.18 10.72
CA TRP A 109 -8.24 4.61 9.48
C TRP A 109 -7.83 3.74 8.29
N LEU A 110 -6.60 3.20 8.33
CA LEU A 110 -5.99 2.42 7.26
C LEU A 110 -6.30 0.92 7.32
N ARG A 111 -6.68 0.39 8.49
CA ARG A 111 -6.75 -1.06 8.76
C ARG A 111 -7.63 -1.83 7.78
N ASP A 112 -8.77 -1.25 7.43
CA ASP A 112 -9.78 -1.87 6.58
C ASP A 112 -9.83 -1.24 5.17
N ALA A 113 -8.78 -0.51 4.78
CA ALA A 113 -8.69 0.08 3.45
C ALA A 113 -8.37 -1.02 2.42
N ALA A 114 -9.25 -1.16 1.43
CA ALA A 114 -9.05 -2.03 0.28
C ALA A 114 -8.09 -1.41 -0.75
N GLY A 115 -7.97 -0.08 -0.77
CA GLY A 115 -7.04 0.65 -1.62
C GLY A 115 -6.63 1.98 -1.00
N ILE A 116 -5.41 2.40 -1.26
CA ILE A 116 -4.88 3.70 -0.85
C ILE A 116 -4.37 4.40 -2.10
N PHE A 117 -4.90 5.60 -2.36
CA PHE A 117 -4.51 6.46 -3.46
C PHE A 117 -3.79 7.70 -2.91
N ILE A 118 -2.48 7.79 -3.16
CA ILE A 118 -1.66 8.93 -2.73
C ILE A 118 -1.62 9.94 -3.89
N SER A 119 -2.08 11.16 -3.64
CA SER A 119 -2.13 12.21 -4.64
C SER A 119 -0.74 12.75 -4.98
N GLY A 120 -0.59 13.33 -6.17
CA GLY A 120 0.63 14.06 -6.55
C GLY A 120 0.79 15.38 -5.82
N GLY A 121 2.00 15.94 -5.88
CA GLY A 121 2.40 17.18 -5.21
C GLY A 121 3.90 17.18 -4.93
N SER A 122 4.29 17.66 -3.75
CA SER A 122 5.68 17.58 -3.27
C SER A 122 5.90 16.30 -2.46
N GLN A 123 6.90 15.51 -2.84
CA GLN A 123 7.24 14.24 -2.17
C GLN A 123 7.97 14.45 -0.83
N SER A 124 8.52 15.67 -0.60
CA SER A 124 9.25 16.03 0.62
C SER A 124 8.40 16.76 1.66
N ARG A 125 7.10 16.94 1.41
CA ARG A 125 6.18 17.65 2.29
C ARG A 125 5.79 16.83 3.52
#